data_AF-A0A7W1TNY8-F1
#
_entry.id   AF-A0A7W1TNY8-F1
#
_cell.length_a   1.000
_cell.length_b   1.000
_cell.length_c   1.000
_cell.angle_alpha   90.00
_cell.angle_beta   90.00
_cell.angle_gamma   90.00
#
_symmetry.space_group_name_H-M   'P 1'
#
loop_
_entity.id
_entity.type
_entity.pdbx_description
1 polymer ?
#
loop_
_entity_poly.entity_id
_entity_poly.type
_entity_poly.pdbx_seq_one_letter_code
_entity_poly.pdbx_strand_id
1 'polypeptide(L)'
;MPIHPRTTPHMEQVITTLGRLYGVNVEQPGAVLKLELPSYMPLVIERLTKESLSVTHYRMKDSPLDDTIADPDVEFFISEGGWLPVAIQQPEIAILGQILGGYNSYAFLERGGSVTVLDPAGQAALAEFVELWADNLRHQGWTTRASVVYRQPLEAEEQPAAPTTSPPTT
;
A
#
# COMPACT_ATOMS: atom_id res chain seq x y z
N MET A 1 15.39 25.49 -9.67
CA MET A 1 14.03 25.31 -9.13
C MET A 1 14.08 24.11 -8.21
N PRO A 2 13.58 24.17 -6.97
CA PRO A 2 13.47 22.98 -6.13
C PRO A 2 12.60 21.95 -6.85
N ILE A 3 13.08 20.70 -6.96
CA ILE A 3 12.29 19.61 -7.53
C ILE A 3 11.37 19.14 -6.43
N HIS A 4 10.07 19.39 -6.58
CA HIS A 4 9.08 18.90 -5.65
C HIS A 4 8.75 17.44 -5.96
N PRO A 5 8.74 16.54 -4.97
CA PRO A 5 8.30 15.17 -5.16
C PRO A 5 6.86 15.13 -5.66
N ARG A 6 6.55 14.17 -6.54
CA ARG A 6 5.23 14.01 -7.14
C ARG A 6 4.38 13.02 -6.35
N THR A 7 3.22 13.47 -5.92
CA THR A 7 2.20 12.64 -5.27
C THR A 7 1.35 11.89 -6.30
N THR A 8 0.57 10.92 -5.84
CA THR A 8 -0.27 10.04 -6.67
C THR A 8 -1.74 10.06 -6.24
N PRO A 9 -2.48 11.14 -6.56
CA PRO A 9 -3.86 11.32 -6.10
C PRO A 9 -4.85 10.29 -6.65
N HIS A 10 -4.67 9.74 -7.86
CA HIS A 10 -5.60 8.74 -8.37
C HIS A 10 -5.40 7.40 -7.68
N MET A 11 -4.14 7.01 -7.42
CA MET A 11 -3.88 5.80 -6.64
C MET A 11 -4.44 5.92 -5.22
N GLU A 12 -4.17 7.03 -4.54
CA GLU A 12 -4.73 7.33 -3.21
C GLU A 12 -6.26 7.18 -3.21
N GLN A 13 -6.93 7.78 -4.21
CA GLN A 13 -8.38 7.68 -4.36
C GLN A 13 -8.85 6.24 -4.57
N VAL A 14 -8.19 5.47 -5.44
CA VAL A 14 -8.55 4.08 -5.75
C VAL A 14 -8.41 3.20 -4.52
N ILE A 15 -7.27 3.25 -3.84
CA ILE A 15 -7.00 2.42 -2.67
C ILE A 15 -7.92 2.77 -1.50
N THR A 16 -8.16 4.07 -1.27
CA THR A 16 -9.13 4.53 -0.25
C THR A 16 -10.55 4.10 -0.59
N THR A 17 -10.92 4.12 -1.88
CA THR A 17 -12.23 3.64 -2.34
C THR A 17 -12.37 2.13 -2.11
N LEU A 18 -11.36 1.34 -2.43
CA LEU A 18 -11.34 -0.11 -2.15
C LEU A 18 -11.48 -0.35 -0.64
N GLY A 19 -10.70 0.34 0.19
CA GLY A 19 -10.84 0.30 1.64
C GLY A 19 -12.28 0.51 2.09
N ARG A 20 -12.91 1.61 1.67
CA ARG A 20 -14.30 1.94 2.02
C ARG A 20 -15.30 0.87 1.55
N LEU A 21 -15.20 0.43 0.29
CA LEU A 21 -16.09 -0.57 -0.29
C LEU A 21 -16.05 -1.89 0.49
N TYR A 22 -14.87 -2.24 1.02
CA TYR A 22 -14.64 -3.48 1.74
C TYR A 22 -14.53 -3.31 3.26
N GLY A 23 -14.93 -2.16 3.80
CA GLY A 23 -15.04 -1.91 5.24
C GLY A 23 -13.72 -1.84 6.00
N VAL A 24 -12.65 -1.37 5.36
CA VAL A 24 -11.32 -1.17 5.93
C VAL A 24 -10.91 0.28 5.79
N ASN A 25 -10.49 0.93 6.88
CA ASN A 25 -9.75 2.19 6.77
C ASN A 25 -8.27 1.87 6.53
N VAL A 26 -7.83 1.94 5.28
CA VAL A 26 -6.46 1.60 4.87
C VAL A 26 -5.38 2.49 5.51
N GLU A 27 -5.75 3.66 6.03
CA GLU A 27 -4.80 4.56 6.70
C GLU A 27 -4.64 4.26 8.20
N GLN A 28 -5.52 3.45 8.79
CA GLN A 28 -5.42 3.03 10.19
C GLN A 28 -4.18 2.14 10.39
N PRO A 29 -3.36 2.37 11.44
CA PRO A 29 -2.24 1.49 11.76
C PRO A 29 -2.64 0.01 11.82
N GLY A 30 -1.87 -0.85 11.15
CA GLY A 30 -2.15 -2.29 11.07
C GLY A 30 -3.30 -2.67 10.13
N ALA A 31 -3.87 -1.74 9.37
CA ALA A 31 -4.88 -2.08 8.38
C ALA A 31 -4.29 -3.01 7.30
N VAL A 32 -5.03 -4.08 7.00
CA VAL A 32 -4.70 -5.01 5.91
C VAL A 32 -5.97 -5.28 5.12
N LEU A 33 -5.89 -5.18 3.80
CA LEU A 33 -6.95 -5.56 2.87
C LEU A 33 -6.35 -6.41 1.75
N LYS A 34 -6.82 -7.65 1.62
CA LYS A 34 -6.46 -8.57 0.54
C LYS A 34 -7.69 -8.88 -0.31
N LEU A 35 -7.57 -8.58 -1.59
CA LEU A 35 -8.59 -8.78 -2.59
C LEU A 35 -8.12 -9.80 -3.62
N GLU A 36 -9.07 -10.53 -4.19
CA GLU A 36 -8.85 -11.37 -5.35
C GLU A 36 -9.79 -10.95 -6.49
N LEU A 37 -9.34 -11.17 -7.71
CA LEU A 37 -10.11 -10.98 -8.92
C LEU A 37 -9.74 -12.08 -9.91
N PRO A 38 -10.71 -12.82 -10.50
CA PRO A 38 -10.38 -13.90 -11.42
C PRO A 38 -9.47 -13.44 -12.56
N SER A 39 -8.46 -14.26 -12.87
CA SER A 39 -7.42 -13.99 -13.88
C SER A 39 -6.37 -12.92 -13.52
N TYR A 40 -6.41 -12.37 -12.31
CA TYR A 40 -5.39 -11.44 -11.81
C TYR A 40 -4.74 -11.96 -10.53
N MET A 41 -3.52 -11.48 -10.28
CA MET A 41 -2.84 -11.72 -9.00
C MET A 41 -3.59 -10.99 -7.88
N PRO A 42 -3.74 -11.59 -6.68
CA PRO A 42 -4.35 -10.91 -5.55
C PRO A 42 -3.73 -9.54 -5.29
N LEU A 43 -4.56 -8.55 -4.98
CA LEU A 43 -4.15 -7.21 -4.59
C LEU A 43 -4.16 -7.14 -3.06
N VAL A 44 -3.03 -6.76 -2.47
CA VAL A 44 -2.88 -6.55 -1.04
C VAL A 44 -2.55 -5.09 -0.78
N ILE A 45 -3.24 -4.51 0.20
CA ILE A 45 -2.99 -3.17 0.72
C ILE A 45 -2.67 -3.36 2.19
N GLU A 46 -1.50 -2.91 2.62
CA GLU A 46 -1.03 -3.07 3.99
C GLU A 46 -0.49 -1.77 4.55
N ARG A 47 -0.97 -1.41 5.73
CA ARG A 47 -0.43 -0.30 6.50
C ARG A 47 0.81 -0.74 7.27
N LEU A 48 1.98 -0.52 6.67
CA LEU A 48 3.27 -0.91 7.25
C LEU A 48 3.60 -0.12 8.53
N THR A 49 3.36 1.19 8.53
CA THR A 49 3.57 2.08 9.69
C THR A 49 2.52 3.18 9.74
N LYS A 50 2.60 4.10 10.72
CA LYS A 50 1.76 5.31 10.76
C LYS A 50 1.98 6.23 9.55
N GLU A 51 3.11 6.13 8.88
CA GLU A 51 3.53 7.05 7.83
C GLU A 51 3.72 6.34 6.49
N SER A 52 3.68 5.01 6.46
CA SER A 52 3.85 4.23 5.23
C SER A 52 2.76 3.18 5.00
N LEU A 53 2.50 2.90 3.73
CA LEU A 53 1.56 1.89 3.25
C LEU A 53 2.17 1.19 2.03
N SER A 54 1.95 -0.11 1.88
CA SER A 54 2.29 -0.86 0.67
C SER A 54 1.03 -1.23 -0.11
N VAL A 55 1.13 -1.17 -1.43
CA VAL A 55 0.17 -1.76 -2.37
C VAL A 55 0.91 -2.78 -3.21
N THR A 56 0.46 -4.03 -3.17
CA THR A 56 1.17 -5.17 -3.74
C THR A 56 0.26 -6.09 -4.54
N HIS A 57 0.71 -6.55 -5.70
CA HIS A 57 0.23 -7.78 -6.30
C HIS A 57 1.15 -8.95 -5.95
N TYR A 58 0.60 -10.03 -5.39
CA TYR A 58 1.39 -11.23 -5.09
C TYR A 58 1.15 -12.33 -6.12
N ARG A 59 2.24 -12.90 -6.64
CA ARG A 59 2.26 -14.17 -7.33
C ARG A 59 2.58 -15.28 -6.33
N MET A 60 1.67 -16.23 -6.15
CA MET A 60 2.06 -17.51 -5.55
C MET A 60 2.89 -18.28 -6.58
N LYS A 61 4.07 -18.75 -6.19
CA LYS A 61 4.79 -19.74 -7.00
C LYS A 61 4.08 -21.08 -6.89
N ASP A 62 4.15 -21.89 -7.94
CA ASP A 62 3.51 -23.22 -8.04
C ASP A 62 4.07 -24.29 -7.07
N SER A 63 4.85 -23.90 -6.05
CA SER A 63 5.51 -24.80 -5.11
C SER A 63 5.14 -24.47 -3.66
N PRO A 64 4.78 -25.47 -2.83
CA PRO A 64 4.38 -25.28 -1.42
C PRO A 64 5.54 -24.90 -0.48
N LEU A 65 6.75 -24.67 -1.01
CA LEU A 65 7.95 -24.32 -0.25
C LEU A 65 8.54 -22.94 -0.63
N ASP A 66 7.90 -22.17 -1.52
CA ASP A 66 8.56 -21.07 -2.22
C ASP A 66 7.82 -19.72 -2.04
N ASP A 67 8.62 -18.68 -1.82
CA ASP A 67 8.20 -17.34 -1.40
C ASP A 67 7.22 -16.68 -2.38
N THR A 68 6.28 -15.89 -1.85
CA THR A 68 5.42 -15.00 -2.64
C THR A 68 6.26 -13.95 -3.35
N ILE A 69 6.16 -13.85 -4.67
CA ILE A 69 6.84 -12.79 -5.43
C ILE A 69 5.89 -11.61 -5.59
N ALA A 70 6.33 -10.41 -5.20
CA ALA A 70 5.64 -9.16 -5.49
C ALA A 70 5.83 -8.72 -6.96
N ASP A 71 4.75 -8.30 -7.63
CA ASP A 71 4.79 -7.83 -9.03
C ASP A 71 3.61 -6.89 -9.37
N PRO A 72 3.70 -5.58 -9.06
CA PRO A 72 4.70 -4.92 -8.22
C PRO A 72 4.28 -4.89 -6.74
N ASP A 73 5.22 -4.53 -5.85
CA ASP A 73 4.97 -3.98 -4.51
C ASP A 73 5.49 -2.54 -4.48
N VAL A 74 4.61 -1.57 -4.21
CA VAL A 74 4.96 -0.15 -4.13
C VAL A 74 4.73 0.34 -2.71
N GLU A 75 5.76 0.93 -2.13
CA GLU A 75 5.68 1.61 -0.84
C GLU A 75 5.35 3.10 -1.04
N PHE A 76 4.42 3.58 -0.24
CA PHE A 76 3.97 4.96 -0.18
C PHE A 76 4.31 5.57 1.17
N PHE A 77 4.76 6.81 1.16
CA PHE A 77 4.69 7.70 2.30
C PHE A 77 3.36 8.45 2.27
N ILE A 78 2.66 8.50 3.40
CA ILE A 78 1.36 9.15 3.57
C ILE A 78 1.56 10.41 4.41
N SER A 79 1.16 11.55 3.85
CA SER A 79 1.26 12.87 4.49
C SER A 79 0.02 13.71 4.23
N GLU A 80 -0.07 14.88 4.86
CA GLU A 80 -1.12 15.86 4.56
C GLU A 80 -1.10 16.35 3.09
N GLY A 81 0.05 16.25 2.41
CA GLY A 81 0.19 16.60 1.00
C GLY A 81 -0.30 15.53 0.03
N GLY A 82 -0.77 14.38 0.54
CA GLY A 82 -1.18 13.21 -0.23
C GLY A 82 -0.14 12.08 -0.20
N TRP A 83 -0.41 11.04 -0.99
CA TRP A 83 0.43 9.85 -1.04
C TRP A 83 1.61 10.03 -2.00
N LEU A 84 2.80 9.73 -1.51
CA LEU A 84 4.06 9.83 -2.23
C LEU A 84 4.67 8.44 -2.41
N PRO A 85 4.78 7.89 -3.63
CA PRO A 85 5.48 6.63 -3.81
C PRO A 85 6.99 6.83 -3.63
N VAL A 86 7.60 6.00 -2.79
CA VAL A 86 8.99 6.14 -2.34
C VAL A 86 9.88 4.97 -2.74
N ALA A 87 9.30 3.77 -2.89
CA ALA A 87 10.05 2.60 -3.31
C ALA A 87 9.15 1.62 -4.09
N ILE A 88 9.80 0.75 -4.86
CA ILE A 88 9.15 -0.35 -5.57
C ILE A 88 10.01 -1.61 -5.50
N GLN A 89 9.39 -2.74 -5.25
CA GLN A 89 9.95 -4.08 -5.40
C GLN A 89 9.29 -4.76 -6.60
N GLN A 90 10.13 -5.31 -7.48
CA GLN A 90 9.71 -6.09 -8.64
C GLN A 90 10.54 -7.38 -8.76
N PRO A 91 10.06 -8.39 -9.50
CA PRO A 91 10.85 -9.60 -9.75
C PRO A 91 12.16 -9.23 -10.45
N GLU A 92 13.28 -9.79 -9.97
CA GLU A 92 14.56 -9.65 -10.67
C GLU A 92 14.58 -10.54 -11.91
N ILE A 93 14.84 -9.95 -13.07
CA ILE A 93 14.91 -10.66 -14.35
C ILE A 93 16.26 -10.33 -15.02
N ALA A 94 17.04 -11.37 -15.28
CA ALA A 94 18.27 -11.25 -16.06
C ALA A 94 17.94 -11.23 -17.57
N ILE A 95 18.14 -10.09 -18.22
CA ILE A 95 17.97 -9.93 -19.68
C ILE A 95 19.29 -9.44 -20.26
N LEU A 96 19.86 -10.21 -21.19
CA LEU A 96 21.12 -9.87 -21.88
C LEU A 96 22.28 -9.52 -20.94
N GLY A 97 22.36 -10.19 -19.78
CA GLY A 97 23.41 -9.96 -18.79
C GLY A 97 23.19 -8.75 -17.87
N GLN A 98 22.04 -8.07 -17.99
CA GLN A 98 21.61 -7.03 -17.05
C GLN A 98 20.50 -7.55 -16.15
N ILE A 99 20.57 -7.24 -14.85
CA ILE A 99 19.47 -7.49 -13.91
C ILE A 99 18.53 -6.30 -13.96
N LEU A 100 17.26 -6.55 -14.30
CA LEU A 100 16.17 -5.59 -14.25
C LEU A 100 15.24 -5.94 -13.08
N GLY A 101 14.61 -4.94 -12.47
CA GLY A 101 13.74 -5.13 -11.31
C GLY A 101 14.48 -5.03 -9.98
N GLY A 102 14.08 -5.83 -8.99
CA GLY A 102 14.59 -5.75 -7.62
C GLY A 102 13.98 -4.62 -6.81
N TYR A 103 14.58 -4.33 -5.65
CA TYR A 103 14.19 -3.21 -4.79
C TYR A 103 14.83 -1.92 -5.27
N ASN A 104 14.02 -0.88 -5.50
CA ASN A 104 14.49 0.45 -5.84
C ASN A 104 13.80 1.48 -4.93
N SER A 105 14.58 2.25 -4.17
CA SER A 105 14.10 3.37 -3.35
C SER A 105 14.54 4.69 -3.97
N TYR A 106 13.59 5.59 -4.17
CA TYR A 106 13.80 6.91 -4.78
C TYR A 106 13.68 8.04 -3.77
N ALA A 107 13.12 7.76 -2.60
CA ALA A 107 13.04 8.67 -1.47
C ALA A 107 12.98 7.89 -0.15
N PHE A 108 13.34 8.53 0.94
CA PHE A 108 13.17 7.97 2.28
C PHE A 108 12.65 9.03 3.25
N LEU A 109 11.99 8.56 4.30
CA LEU A 109 11.51 9.39 5.38
C LEU A 109 12.61 9.56 6.43
N GLU A 110 12.91 10.81 6.78
CA GLU A 110 13.81 11.14 7.86
C GLU A 110 13.09 11.15 9.22
N ARG A 111 13.88 11.03 10.30
CA ARG A 111 13.35 11.24 11.65
C ARG A 111 12.83 12.67 11.77
N GLY A 112 11.51 12.81 11.93
CA GLY A 112 10.84 14.11 12.02
C GLY A 112 9.84 14.36 10.90
N GLY A 113 9.68 13.43 9.95
CA GLY A 113 8.63 13.48 8.94
C GLY A 113 9.00 14.21 7.64
N SER A 114 10.27 14.66 7.50
CA SER A 114 10.78 15.19 6.23
C SER A 114 11.11 14.06 5.24
N VAL A 115 10.76 14.25 3.97
CA VAL A 115 11.13 13.32 2.91
C VAL A 115 12.38 13.83 2.19
N THR A 116 13.38 12.95 2.09
CA THR A 116 14.58 13.20 1.27
C THR A 116 14.47 12.38 -0.01
N VAL A 117 14.41 13.08 -1.14
CA VAL A 117 14.36 12.48 -2.48
C VAL A 117 15.78 12.22 -2.96
N LEU A 118 16.11 10.94 -3.15
CA LEU A 118 17.41 10.45 -3.60
C LEU A 118 17.58 10.60 -5.12
N ASP A 119 16.54 10.25 -5.86
CA ASP A 119 16.48 10.31 -7.32
C ASP A 119 15.16 10.95 -7.74
N PRO A 120 15.14 12.27 -8.02
CA PRO A 120 13.91 12.97 -8.38
C PRO A 120 13.31 12.50 -9.71
N ALA A 121 14.13 12.03 -10.66
CA ALA A 121 13.65 11.54 -11.94
C ALA A 121 13.00 10.16 -11.76
N GLY A 122 13.65 9.26 -11.01
CA GLY A 122 13.09 7.96 -10.64
C GLY A 122 11.81 8.07 -9.83
N GLN A 123 11.76 8.99 -8.85
CA GLN A 123 10.55 9.26 -8.06
C GLN A 123 9.40 9.74 -8.95
N ALA A 124 9.66 10.67 -9.88
CA ALA A 124 8.65 11.16 -10.80
C ALA A 124 8.14 10.06 -11.75
N ALA A 125 9.04 9.20 -12.25
CA ALA A 125 8.68 8.07 -13.10
C ALA A 125 7.86 7.02 -12.35
N LEU A 126 8.20 6.74 -11.08
CA LEU A 126 7.41 5.85 -10.23
C LEU A 126 6.01 6.42 -9.97
N ALA A 127 5.88 7.73 -9.74
CA ALA A 127 4.57 8.38 -9.60
C ALA A 127 3.72 8.24 -10.87
N GLU A 128 4.31 8.46 -12.06
CA GLU A 128 3.61 8.25 -13.34
C GLU A 128 3.17 6.79 -13.54
N PHE A 129 4.04 5.83 -13.20
CA PHE A 129 3.71 4.41 -13.24
C PHE A 129 2.53 4.07 -12.32
N VAL A 130 2.54 4.56 -11.09
CA VAL A 130 1.49 4.31 -10.10
C VAL A 130 0.17 4.91 -10.53
N GLU A 131 0.15 6.11 -11.10
CA GLU A 131 -1.07 6.71 -11.64
C GLU A 131 -1.67 5.87 -12.77
N LEU A 132 -0.83 5.39 -13.70
CA LEU A 132 -1.27 4.44 -14.74
C LEU A 132 -1.78 3.12 -14.13
N TRP A 133 -1.13 2.63 -13.07
CA TRP A 133 -1.57 1.43 -12.38
C TRP A 133 -2.93 1.62 -11.71
N ALA A 134 -3.21 2.79 -11.11
CA ALA A 134 -4.50 3.12 -10.54
C ALA A 134 -5.63 3.05 -11.59
N ASP A 135 -5.38 3.60 -12.79
CA ASP A 135 -6.30 3.49 -13.92
C ASP A 135 -6.52 2.04 -14.34
N ASN A 136 -5.46 1.23 -14.38
CA ASN A 136 -5.58 -0.20 -14.67
C ASN A 136 -6.43 -0.93 -13.61
N LEU A 137 -6.24 -0.64 -12.31
CA LEU A 137 -7.03 -1.25 -11.25
C LEU A 137 -8.54 -0.95 -11.42
N ARG A 138 -8.87 0.28 -11.83
CA ARG A 138 -10.26 0.67 -12.14
C ARG A 138 -10.79 -0.07 -13.34
N HIS A 139 -10.06 -0.08 -14.46
CA HIS A 139 -10.49 -0.72 -15.71
C HIS A 139 -10.61 -2.24 -15.62
N GLN A 140 -9.76 -2.89 -14.83
CA GLN A 140 -9.85 -4.33 -14.55
C GLN A 140 -11.06 -4.67 -13.66
N GLY A 141 -11.68 -3.66 -13.03
CA GLY A 141 -12.90 -3.81 -12.25
C GLY A 141 -12.65 -4.20 -10.80
N TRP A 142 -11.49 -3.89 -10.22
CA TRP A 142 -11.19 -4.17 -8.80
C TRP A 142 -12.20 -3.51 -7.85
N THR A 143 -12.75 -2.36 -8.21
CA THR A 143 -13.77 -1.65 -7.41
C THR A 143 -15.19 -2.19 -7.58
N THR A 144 -15.41 -3.14 -8.49
CA THR A 144 -16.76 -3.62 -8.85
C THR A 144 -16.92 -5.14 -8.81
N ARG A 145 -15.83 -5.90 -8.99
CA ARG A 145 -15.87 -7.35 -9.20
C ARG A 145 -14.98 -8.15 -8.26
N ALA A 146 -14.09 -7.49 -7.51
CA ALA A 146 -13.18 -8.20 -6.61
C ALA A 146 -13.92 -8.73 -5.38
N SER A 147 -13.45 -9.85 -4.85
CA SER A 147 -13.87 -10.43 -3.57
C SER A 147 -12.80 -10.21 -2.50
N VAL A 148 -13.24 -10.10 -1.26
CA VAL A 148 -12.34 -10.02 -0.10
C VAL A 148 -11.85 -11.41 0.24
N VAL A 149 -10.54 -11.60 0.24
CA VAL A 149 -9.89 -12.81 0.76
C VAL A 149 -9.61 -12.67 2.24
N TYR A 150 -9.09 -11.51 2.63
CA TYR A 150 -8.76 -11.20 4.02
C TYR A 150 -8.90 -9.69 4.26
N ARG A 151 -9.31 -9.33 5.47
CA ARG A 151 -9.25 -7.96 5.95
C ARG A 151 -9.04 -7.96 7.46
N GLN A 152 -8.25 -7.02 7.94
CA GLN A 152 -8.27 -6.66 9.34
C GLN A 152 -9.45 -5.69 9.57
N PRO A 153 -10.43 -6.04 10.41
CA PRO A 153 -11.55 -5.15 10.68
C PRO A 153 -11.06 -3.88 11.39
N LEU A 154 -11.78 -2.78 11.17
CA LEU A 154 -11.66 -1.58 12.00
C LEU A 154 -11.75 -2.02 13.46
N GLU A 155 -10.71 -1.80 14.25
CA GLU A 155 -10.85 -1.88 15.70
C GLU A 155 -11.97 -0.92 16.09
N ALA A 156 -13.07 -1.46 16.63
CA ALA A 156 -14.09 -0.62 17.21
C ALA A 156 -13.42 0.21 18.29
N GLU A 157 -13.59 1.54 18.28
CA GLU A 157 -13.13 2.40 19.36
C GLU A 157 -13.49 1.74 20.68
N GLU A 158 -12.46 1.40 21.46
CA GLU A 158 -12.62 0.78 22.76
C GLU A 158 -13.41 1.79 23.61
N GLN A 159 -14.71 1.53 23.77
CA GLN A 159 -15.57 2.35 24.62
C GLN A 159 -14.90 2.42 25.99
N PRO A 160 -14.58 3.62 26.51
CA PRO A 160 -13.88 3.73 27.78
C PRO A 160 -14.70 2.97 28.83
N ALA A 161 -14.04 2.01 29.47
CA ALA A 161 -14.66 1.14 30.45
C ALA A 161 -15.45 1.98 31.47
N ALA A 162 -16.75 1.70 31.60
CA ALA A 162 -17.58 2.39 32.56
C ALA A 162 -16.94 2.30 33.95
N PRO A 163 -16.89 3.40 34.73
CA PRO A 163 -16.27 3.39 36.04
C PRO A 163 -16.93 2.34 36.93
N THR A 164 -16.16 1.36 37.37
CA THR A 164 -16.58 0.34 38.32
C THR A 164 -16.86 1.01 39.66
N THR A 165 -18.14 1.23 39.94
CA THR A 165 -18.59 1.64 41.28
C THR A 165 -18.42 0.45 42.23
N SER A 166 -17.37 0.47 43.05
CA SER A 166 -17.21 -0.46 44.15
C SER A 166 -18.36 -0.29 45.17
N PRO A 167 -18.97 -1.38 45.66
CA PRO A 167 -19.99 -1.29 46.69
C PRO A 167 -19.37 -0.92 48.05
N PRO A 168 -20.10 -0.22 48.93
CA PRO A 168 -19.61 0.18 50.24
C PRO A 168 -19.42 -1.04 51.14
N THR A 169 -18.23 -1.17 51.71
CA THR A 169 -17.92 -2.16 52.75
C THR A 169 -18.66 -1.77 54.03
N THR A 170 -19.45 -2.70 54.58
CA THR A 170 -20.08 -2.58 55.90
C THR A 170 -19.29 -3.39 56.92
#